data_AF-A0A813PY92-F1
#
_entry.id   AF-A0A813PY92-F1
#
_cell.length_a   1.000
_cell.length_b   1.000
_cell.length_c   1.000
_cell.angle_alpha   90.00
_cell.angle_beta   90.00
_cell.angle_gamma   90.00
#
_symmetry.space_group_name_H-M   'P 1'
#
loop_
_entity.id
_entity.type
_entity.pdbx_description
1 polymer ?
#
loop_
_entity_poly.entity_id
_entity_poly.type
_entity_poly.pdbx_seq_one_letter_code
_entity_poly.pdbx_strand_id
1 'polypeptide(L)'
;MIYCASPGSFANLRQLEWLLEECKKQHIFCALVCTNKWSGFKDQREAVMKDFQDTLVKYHPKTREENGIIYFGNMGLCTSVNSQAVKDEETHREYEQSGINELIFGIMQSIDVEKVALWCMFAFENKPFWKSLIDVPKQQLKNFWAKIF
;
A
#
# COMPACT_ATOMS: atom_id res chain seq x y z
N MET A 1 5.49 7.23 2.82
CA MET A 1 5.34 5.93 3.52
C MET A 1 4.33 5.09 2.76
N ILE A 2 4.59 3.80 2.57
CA ILE A 2 3.64 2.85 1.95
C ILE A 2 3.28 1.81 3.01
N TYR A 3 2.00 1.71 3.35
CA TYR A 3 1.48 0.70 4.26
C TYR A 3 0.64 -0.30 3.47
N CYS A 4 0.93 -1.58 3.62
CA CYS A 4 0.27 -2.63 2.87
C CYS A 4 -0.56 -3.52 3.81
N ALA A 5 -1.77 -3.87 3.40
CA ALA A 5 -2.55 -4.95 4.00
C ALA A 5 -3.08 -5.87 2.88
N SER A 6 -3.29 -7.14 3.18
CA SER A 6 -3.94 -8.08 2.26
C SER A 6 -5.36 -8.41 2.73
N PRO A 7 -6.27 -8.85 1.84
CA PRO A 7 -7.57 -9.35 2.22
C PRO A 7 -7.42 -10.49 3.24
N GLY A 8 -8.26 -10.50 4.27
CA GLY A 8 -8.17 -11.48 5.36
C GLY A 8 -7.02 -11.26 6.34
N SER A 9 -6.16 -10.25 6.13
CA SER A 9 -5.25 -9.77 7.17
C SER A 9 -5.95 -8.76 8.06
N PHE A 10 -5.80 -8.88 9.37
CA PHE A 10 -6.29 -7.87 10.30
C PHE A 10 -5.24 -6.76 10.38
N ALA A 11 -5.46 -5.66 9.67
CA ALA A 11 -4.68 -4.45 9.88
C ALA A 11 -4.88 -4.00 11.33
N ASN A 12 -3.81 -3.83 12.09
CA ASN A 12 -3.91 -3.27 13.43
C ASN A 12 -4.21 -1.78 13.32
N LEU A 13 -5.51 -1.44 13.27
CA LEU A 13 -5.98 -0.07 13.03
C LEU A 13 -5.42 0.93 14.04
N ARG A 14 -5.23 0.50 15.30
CA ARG A 14 -4.63 1.36 16.34
C ARG A 14 -3.17 1.70 16.03
N GLN A 15 -2.39 0.73 15.55
CA GLN A 15 -1.01 0.99 15.12
C GLN A 15 -0.97 1.85 13.87
N LEU A 16 -1.90 1.63 12.93
CA LEU A 16 -2.02 2.44 11.72
C LEU A 16 -2.36 3.90 12.05
N GLU A 17 -3.34 4.14 12.93
CA GLU A 17 -3.69 5.49 13.41
C GLU A 17 -2.49 6.19 14.05
N TRP A 18 -1.76 5.49 14.93
CA TRP A 18 -0.55 6.06 15.52
C TRP A 18 0.50 6.42 14.44
N LEU A 19 0.72 5.53 13.46
CA LEU A 19 1.67 5.77 12.38
C LEU A 19 1.25 6.96 11.50
N LEU A 20 -0.05 7.11 11.23
CA LEU A 20 -0.59 8.23 10.47
C LEU A 20 -0.48 9.55 11.22
N GLU A 21 -0.69 9.57 12.54
CA GLU A 21 -0.41 10.75 13.36
C GLU A 21 1.06 11.19 13.23
N GLU A 22 2.00 10.26 13.33
CA GLU A 22 3.43 10.59 13.18
C GLU A 22 3.76 11.07 11.77
N CYS A 23 3.18 10.44 10.75
CA CYS A 23 3.37 10.88 9.37
C CYS A 23 2.80 12.28 9.13
N LYS A 24 1.65 12.62 9.72
CA LYS A 24 1.08 13.98 9.67
C LYS A 24 2.02 14.99 10.30
N LYS A 25 2.53 14.72 11.50
CA LYS A 25 3.46 15.61 12.22
C LYS A 25 4.74 15.87 11.42
N GLN A 26 5.23 14.85 10.71
CA GLN A 26 6.46 14.93 9.92
C GLN A 26 6.22 15.31 8.44
N HIS A 27 4.99 15.64 8.05
CA HIS A 27 4.62 15.92 6.67
C HIS A 27 5.01 14.81 5.67
N ILE A 28 4.88 13.56 6.11
CA ILE A 28 5.13 12.36 5.31
C ILE A 28 3.83 11.92 4.63
N PHE A 29 3.82 11.94 3.30
CA PHE A 29 2.71 11.41 2.51
C PHE A 29 2.54 9.90 2.70
N CYS A 30 1.30 9.45 2.88
CA CYS A 30 0.97 8.06 3.18
C CYS A 30 0.18 7.39 2.06
N ALA A 31 0.66 6.27 1.54
CA ALA A 31 -0.09 5.41 0.62
C ALA A 31 -0.54 4.15 1.36
N LEU A 32 -1.85 3.99 1.56
CA LEU A 32 -2.44 2.78 2.14
C LEU A 32 -2.90 1.85 1.02
N VAL A 33 -2.27 0.68 0.91
CA VAL A 33 -2.37 -0.19 -0.27
C VAL A 33 -2.97 -1.53 0.13
N CYS A 34 -4.17 -1.82 -0.38
CA CYS A 34 -4.72 -3.17 -0.33
C CYS A 34 -4.02 -4.00 -1.41
N THR A 35 -3.14 -4.90 -0.98
CA THR A 35 -2.47 -5.85 -1.85
C THR A 35 -3.41 -6.98 -2.27
N ASN A 36 -3.03 -7.74 -3.28
CA ASN A 36 -3.82 -8.84 -3.82
C ASN A 36 -5.28 -8.43 -4.12
N LYS A 37 -5.44 -7.36 -4.91
CA LYS A 37 -6.71 -6.74 -5.34
C LYS A 37 -7.83 -7.72 -5.72
N TRP A 38 -7.50 -8.92 -6.19
CA TRP A 38 -8.45 -9.93 -6.66
C TRP A 38 -8.42 -11.24 -5.84
N SER A 39 -7.60 -11.34 -4.79
CA SER A 39 -7.55 -12.52 -3.92
C SER A 39 -8.58 -12.44 -2.79
N GLY A 40 -8.95 -13.60 -2.22
CA GLY A 40 -9.88 -13.72 -1.11
C GLY A 40 -11.34 -13.46 -1.48
N PHE A 41 -12.19 -13.31 -0.47
CA PHE A 41 -13.60 -12.95 -0.68
C PHE A 41 -13.75 -11.45 -0.90
N LYS A 42 -14.74 -11.06 -1.73
CA LYS A 42 -15.05 -9.66 -2.03
C LYS A 42 -15.19 -8.81 -0.77
N ASP A 43 -15.93 -9.32 0.21
CA ASP A 43 -16.19 -8.64 1.48
C ASP A 43 -14.90 -8.31 2.26
N GLN A 44 -13.88 -9.19 2.18
CA GLN A 44 -12.61 -8.96 2.86
C GLN A 44 -11.79 -7.84 2.22
N ARG A 45 -11.84 -7.74 0.88
CA ARG A 45 -11.18 -6.66 0.14
C ARG A 45 -11.83 -5.32 0.44
N GLU A 46 -13.16 -5.30 0.40
CA GLU A 46 -13.96 -4.11 0.68
C GLU A 46 -13.77 -3.66 2.13
N ALA A 47 -13.67 -4.59 3.08
CA ALA A 47 -13.37 -4.28 4.48
C ALA A 47 -12.02 -3.56 4.65
N VAL A 48 -10.93 -4.08 4.06
CA VAL A 48 -9.60 -3.43 4.14
C VAL A 48 -9.63 -2.03 3.54
N MET A 49 -10.23 -1.88 2.35
CA MET A 49 -10.32 -0.57 1.69
C MET A 49 -11.18 0.40 2.50
N LYS A 50 -12.28 -0.07 3.09
CA LYS A 50 -13.14 0.73 3.96
C LYS A 50 -12.39 1.19 5.22
N ASP A 51 -11.66 0.28 5.87
CA ASP A 51 -10.86 0.61 7.05
C ASP A 51 -9.81 1.68 6.75
N PHE A 52 -9.12 1.58 5.61
CA PHE A 52 -8.17 2.60 5.16
C PHE A 52 -8.82 3.96 4.90
N GLN A 53 -9.97 3.98 4.23
CA GLN A 53 -10.72 5.20 3.98
C GLN A 53 -11.21 5.83 5.29
N ASP A 54 -11.87 5.05 6.14
CA ASP A 54 -12.38 5.48 7.44
C ASP A 54 -11.26 6.05 8.31
N THR A 55 -10.05 5.49 8.21
CA THR A 55 -8.88 6.00 8.93
C THR A 55 -8.40 7.32 8.34
N LEU A 56 -8.21 7.43 7.02
CA LEU A 56 -7.70 8.66 6.38
C LEU A 56 -8.68 9.83 6.42
N VAL A 57 -9.99 9.58 6.36
CA VAL A 57 -11.04 10.63 6.48
C VAL A 57 -10.90 11.42 7.78
N LYS A 58 -10.45 10.79 8.87
CA LYS A 58 -10.21 11.47 10.17
C LYS A 58 -9.16 12.57 10.06
N TYR A 59 -8.20 12.41 9.15
CA TYR A 59 -7.10 13.35 8.94
C TYR A 59 -7.39 14.38 7.86
N HIS A 60 -8.08 13.97 6.80
CA HIS A 60 -8.44 14.85 5.70
C HIS A 60 -9.78 14.42 5.07
N PRO A 61 -10.91 15.08 5.40
CA PRO A 61 -12.25 14.58 5.04
C PRO A 61 -12.61 14.76 3.56
N LYS A 62 -11.92 15.65 2.84
CA LYS A 62 -12.16 15.85 1.40
C LYS A 62 -11.41 14.79 0.61
N THR A 63 -12.14 14.10 -0.27
CA THR A 63 -11.61 13.05 -1.12
C THR A 63 -11.68 13.44 -2.59
N ARG A 64 -10.78 12.86 -3.39
CA ARG A 64 -10.83 12.87 -4.85
C ARG A 64 -10.53 11.46 -5.33
N GLU A 65 -11.32 10.96 -6.27
CA GLU A 65 -11.06 9.66 -6.88
C GLU A 65 -10.56 9.83 -8.32
N GLU A 66 -9.49 9.12 -8.67
CA GLU A 66 -8.89 9.14 -10.01
C GLU A 66 -8.16 7.82 -10.26
N ASN A 67 -8.42 7.16 -11.39
CA ASN A 67 -7.77 5.90 -11.80
C ASN A 67 -7.77 4.78 -10.73
N GLY A 68 -8.85 4.66 -9.95
CA GLY A 68 -8.96 3.66 -8.87
C GLY A 68 -8.12 3.99 -7.63
N ILE A 69 -7.71 5.25 -7.47
CA ILE A 69 -7.04 5.78 -6.30
C ILE A 69 -7.93 6.82 -5.65
N ILE A 70 -8.06 6.73 -4.33
CA ILE A 70 -8.78 7.72 -3.52
C ILE A 70 -7.73 8.56 -2.80
N TYR A 71 -7.69 9.85 -3.11
CA TYR A 71 -6.76 10.83 -2.55
C TYR A 71 -7.40 11.59 -1.40
N PHE A 72 -6.61 11.87 -0.37
CA PHE A 72 -6.98 12.57 0.86
C PHE A 72 -6.12 13.83 1.02
N GLY A 73 -6.22 14.73 0.03
CA GLY A 73 -5.40 15.95 -0.03
C GLY A 73 -3.91 15.65 -0.08
N ASN A 74 -3.12 16.37 0.71
CA ASN A 74 -1.68 16.15 0.87
C ASN A 74 -1.34 15.14 1.99
N MET A 75 -2.34 14.53 2.64
CA MET A 75 -2.12 13.57 3.73
C MET A 75 -1.76 12.18 3.18
N GLY A 76 -2.51 11.72 2.18
CA GLY A 76 -2.31 10.38 1.68
C GLY A 76 -3.25 9.98 0.56
N LEU A 77 -3.12 8.73 0.15
CA LEU A 77 -4.01 8.04 -0.77
C LEU A 77 -4.30 6.63 -0.28
N CYS A 78 -5.38 6.02 -0.75
CA CYS A 78 -5.55 4.58 -0.68
C CYS A 78 -5.95 3.98 -2.03
N THR A 79 -5.49 2.75 -2.28
CA THR A 79 -5.80 2.03 -3.51
C THR A 79 -5.63 0.52 -3.32
N SER A 80 -6.04 -0.26 -4.32
CA SER A 80 -5.85 -1.70 -4.38
C SER A 80 -4.97 -2.09 -5.57
N VAL A 81 -4.02 -2.99 -5.35
CA VAL A 81 -3.07 -3.46 -6.37
C VAL A 81 -2.93 -4.97 -6.36
N ASN A 82 -2.52 -5.55 -7.48
CA ASN A 82 -2.00 -6.91 -7.54
C ASN A 82 -0.68 -6.91 -8.31
N SER A 83 0.37 -7.43 -7.66
CA SER A 83 1.72 -7.48 -8.21
C SER A 83 2.00 -8.69 -9.10
N GLN A 84 1.08 -9.66 -9.10
CA GLN A 84 1.13 -10.87 -9.90
C GLN A 84 -0.26 -11.16 -10.44
N ALA A 85 -0.35 -11.98 -11.47
CA ALA A 85 -1.63 -12.52 -11.91
C ALA A 85 -2.24 -13.36 -10.78
N VAL A 86 -3.53 -13.17 -10.51
CA VAL A 86 -4.25 -13.87 -9.45
C VAL A 86 -5.52 -14.45 -10.03
N LYS A 87 -5.84 -15.68 -9.64
CA LYS A 87 -7.14 -16.29 -9.91
C LYS A 87 -8.08 -15.93 -8.77
N ASP A 88 -9.17 -15.25 -9.10
CA ASP A 88 -10.21 -14.89 -8.14
C ASP A 88 -10.94 -16.17 -7.68
N GLU A 89 -11.09 -16.31 -6.37
CA GLU A 89 -11.61 -17.53 -5.75
C GLU A 89 -13.12 -17.70 -5.97
N GLU A 90 -13.86 -16.61 -6.15
CA GLU A 90 -15.32 -16.62 -6.33
C GLU A 90 -15.72 -16.84 -7.79
N THR A 91 -15.04 -16.16 -8.70
CA THR A 91 -15.39 -16.14 -10.13
C THR A 91 -14.56 -17.11 -10.96
N HIS A 92 -13.49 -17.68 -10.37
CA HIS A 92 -12.48 -18.49 -11.05
C HIS A 92 -11.84 -17.82 -12.27
N ARG A 93 -11.97 -16.49 -12.40
CA ARG A 93 -11.36 -15.71 -13.47
C ARG A 93 -9.93 -15.35 -13.10
N GLU A 94 -9.07 -15.35 -14.09
CA GLU A 94 -7.70 -14.87 -13.95
C GLU A 94 -7.66 -13.37 -14.22
N TYR A 95 -7.03 -12.64 -13.30
CA TYR A 95 -6.80 -11.22 -13.42
C TYR A 95 -5.30 -10.97 -13.51
N GLU A 96 -4.89 -10.22 -14.53
CA GLU A 96 -3.52 -9.79 -14.74
C GLU A 96 -3.06 -8.78 -13.69
N GLN A 97 -1.75 -8.57 -13.60
CA GLN A 97 -1.13 -7.54 -12.78
C GLN A 97 -1.73 -6.15 -13.07
N SER A 98 -2.17 -5.43 -12.04
CA SER A 98 -2.81 -4.12 -12.18
C SER A 98 -2.63 -3.22 -10.95
N GLY A 99 -2.71 -1.91 -11.14
CA GLY A 99 -2.75 -0.91 -10.06
C GLY A 99 -1.38 -0.42 -9.58
N ILE A 100 -0.28 -1.10 -9.90
CA ILE A 100 1.07 -0.67 -9.47
C ILE A 100 1.49 0.62 -10.14
N ASN A 101 1.32 0.73 -11.46
CA ASN A 101 1.76 1.92 -12.19
C ASN A 101 0.96 3.15 -11.76
N GLU A 102 -0.35 2.96 -11.59
CA GLU A 102 -1.27 3.96 -11.07
C GLU A 102 -0.83 4.39 -9.67
N LEU A 103 -0.53 3.44 -8.77
CA LEU A 103 -0.03 3.73 -7.42
C LEU A 103 1.26 4.55 -7.44
N ILE A 104 2.27 4.13 -8.22
CA ILE A 104 3.55 4.85 -8.28
C ILE A 104 3.33 6.25 -8.82
N PHE A 105 2.56 6.39 -9.90
CA PHE A 105 2.24 7.69 -10.49
C PHE A 105 1.48 8.58 -9.51
N GLY A 106 0.47 8.03 -8.81
CA GLY A 106 -0.31 8.74 -7.80
C GLY A 106 0.55 9.23 -6.63
N ILE A 107 1.52 8.42 -6.17
CA ILE A 107 2.50 8.86 -5.15
C ILE A 107 3.36 10.00 -5.71
N MET A 108 3.92 9.84 -6.91
CA MET A 108 4.80 10.85 -7.52
C MET A 108 4.10 12.19 -7.72
N GLN A 109 2.81 12.19 -8.07
CA GLN A 109 2.01 13.42 -8.20
C GLN A 109 1.69 14.09 -6.85
N SER A 110 1.76 13.34 -5.75
CA SER A 110 1.33 13.81 -4.43
C SER A 110 2.49 14.32 -3.57
N ILE A 111 3.74 14.19 -4.03
CA ILE A 111 4.93 14.64 -3.30
C ILE A 111 5.76 15.60 -4.16
N ASP A 112 6.55 16.44 -3.50
CA ASP A 112 7.41 17.42 -4.18
C ASP A 112 8.42 16.74 -5.12
N VAL A 113 8.72 17.36 -6.26
CA VAL A 113 9.64 16.83 -7.28
C VAL A 113 11.02 16.48 -6.70
N GLU A 114 11.52 17.29 -5.77
CA GLU A 114 12.78 17.02 -5.06
C GLU A 114 12.70 15.73 -4.23
N LYS A 115 11.58 15.50 -3.54
CA LYS A 115 11.34 14.26 -2.76
C LYS A 115 11.17 13.06 -3.67
N VAL A 116 10.55 13.21 -4.85
CA VAL A 116 10.51 12.16 -5.88
C VAL A 116 11.93 11.78 -6.30
N ALA A 117 12.77 12.76 -6.62
CA ALA A 117 14.15 12.52 -7.05
C ALA A 117 14.96 11.79 -5.96
N LEU A 118 14.86 12.25 -4.70
CA LEU A 118 15.50 11.60 -3.56
C LEU A 118 15.02 10.16 -3.36
N TRP A 119 13.72 9.91 -3.48
CA TRP A 119 13.16 8.56 -3.37
C TRP A 119 13.67 7.63 -4.48
N CYS A 120 13.73 8.10 -5.73
CA CYS A 120 14.28 7.35 -6.86
C CYS A 120 15.76 7.03 -6.65
N MET A 121 16.55 8.01 -6.21
CA MET A 121 17.98 7.82 -5.92
C MET A 121 18.18 6.80 -4.80
N PHE A 122 17.45 6.95 -3.69
CA PHE A 122 17.51 6.00 -2.58
C PHE A 122 17.14 4.58 -3.00
N ALA A 123 16.08 4.42 -3.79
CA ALA A 123 15.67 3.11 -4.30
C ALA A 123 16.75 2.49 -5.21
N PHE A 124 17.41 3.31 -6.05
CA PHE A 124 18.48 2.89 -6.93
C PHE A 124 19.74 2.46 -6.15
N GLU A 125 20.18 3.26 -5.19
CA GLU A 125 21.35 2.97 -4.34
C GLU A 125 21.16 1.69 -3.52
N ASN A 126 19.93 1.45 -3.05
CA ASN A 126 19.59 0.26 -2.27
C ASN A 126 19.18 -0.95 -3.13
N LYS A 127 19.30 -0.87 -4.47
CA LYS A 127 18.97 -1.99 -5.38
C LYS A 127 19.63 -3.32 -4.99
N PRO A 128 20.91 -3.38 -4.55
CA PRO A 128 21.52 -4.64 -4.11
C PRO A 128 20.82 -5.25 -2.89
N PHE A 129 20.41 -4.42 -1.93
CA PHE A 129 19.65 -4.85 -0.76
C PHE A 129 18.27 -5.39 -1.14
N TRP A 130 17.56 -4.69 -2.03
CA TRP A 130 16.25 -5.17 -2.48
C TRP A 130 16.35 -6.47 -3.27
N LYS A 131 17.40 -6.65 -4.08
CA LYS A 131 17.67 -7.89 -4.80
C LYS A 131 17.98 -9.04 -3.86
N SER A 132 18.80 -8.82 -2.84
CA SER A 132 19.13 -9.89 -1.89
C SER A 132 17.90 -10.40 -1.14
N LEU A 133 16.91 -9.55 -0.88
CA LEU A 133 15.62 -9.94 -0.31
C LEU A 133 14.76 -10.82 -1.25
N ILE A 134 14.88 -10.66 -2.57
CA ILE A 134 14.17 -11.51 -3.55
C ILE A 134 14.74 -12.93 -3.56
N ASP A 135 16.05 -13.05 -3.33
CA ASP A 135 16.78 -14.32 -3.35
C ASP A 135 16.63 -15.11 -2.03
N VAL A 136 16.05 -14.50 -0.97
CA VAL A 136 15.77 -15.21 0.28
C VAL A 136 14.55 -16.12 0.10
N PRO A 137 14.66 -17.44 0.38
CA PRO A 137 13.51 -18.34 0.36
C PRO A 137 12.37 -17.80 1.22
N LYS A 138 11.13 -17.78 0.69
CA LYS A 138 9.93 -17.25 1.37
C LYS A 138 9.76 -17.77 2.81
N GLN A 139 10.20 -18.99 3.08
CA GLN A 139 10.17 -19.61 4.41
C GLN A 139 11.12 -18.92 5.42
N GLN A 140 12.29 -18.46 4.97
CA GLN A 140 13.23 -17.71 5.81
C GLN A 140 12.76 -16.28 6.08
N LEU A 141 12.12 -15.63 5.09
CA LEU A 141 11.50 -14.32 5.29
C LEU A 141 10.36 -14.39 6.32
N LYS A 142 9.48 -15.42 6.25
CA LYS A 142 8.44 -15.63 7.26
C LYS A 142 9.03 -15.76 8.68
N ASN A 143 10.12 -16.51 8.83
CA ASN A 143 10.77 -16.70 10.13
C ASN A 143 11.49 -15.44 10.64
N PHE A 144 11.97 -14.57 9.75
CA PHE A 144 12.57 -13.29 10.12
C PHE A 144 11.53 -12.32 10.67
N TRP A 145 10.41 -12.15 9.97
CA TRP A 145 9.34 -11.24 10.41
C TRP A 145 8.62 -11.72 11.66
N ALA A 146 8.43 -13.04 11.84
CA ALA A 146 7.84 -13.62 13.05
C ALA A 146 8.74 -13.53 14.30
N LYS A 147 10.00 -13.10 14.16
CA LYS A 147 10.89 -12.80 15.29
C LYS A 147 10.92 -11.33 15.65
N ILE A 148 10.46 -10.45 14.75
CA ILE A 148 10.46 -9.00 14.92
C ILE A 148 9.10 -8.51 15.44
N PHE A 149 8.02 -9.22 15.12
CA PHE A 149 6.64 -8.96 15.56
C PHE A 149 6.10 -10.16 16.34
#